data_AF-A0A4P7W6U2-F1
#
_entry.id   AF-A0A4P7W6U2-F1
#
_cell.length_a   1.000
_cell.length_b   1.000
_cell.length_c   1.000
_cell.angle_alpha   90.00
_cell.angle_beta   90.00
_cell.angle_gamma   90.00
#
_symmetry.space_group_name_H-M   'P 1'
#
loop_
_entity.id
_entity.type
_entity.pdbx_description
1 polymer ?
#
loop_
_entity_poly.entity_id
_entity_poly.type
_entity_poly.pdbx_seq_one_letter_code
_entity_poly.pdbx_strand_id
1 'polypeptide(L)'
;MFIFQCCVGCRVSDLMLLTTGNVVDGELNYVARKTREGRPVTIKVPLNRTAKIILERYADHDRDTLFPAVYSRMGYNRVIKDILRLAGITRKVVVIDPLTREAVCRRLYEVASSHMARRTFIGNIFKKFKDQNLVSELSGHAPGSHAFARYREIDTELKREMVAAID
;
A
#
# COMPACT_ATOMS: atom_id res chain seq x y z
N MET A 1 8.49 3.77 -7.95
CA MET A 1 7.05 3.43 -7.95
C MET A 1 6.61 2.53 -6.79
N PHE A 2 7.01 1.24 -6.72
CA PHE A 2 6.53 0.32 -5.67
C PHE A 2 6.74 0.84 -4.24
N ILE A 3 7.94 1.33 -3.93
CA ILE A 3 8.25 1.90 -2.61
C ILE A 3 7.41 3.14 -2.31
N PHE A 4 7.16 4.01 -3.30
CA PHE A 4 6.26 5.15 -3.13
C PHE A 4 4.85 4.68 -2.80
N GLN A 5 4.34 3.67 -3.52
CA GLN A 5 3.03 3.07 -3.22
C GLN A 5 2.97 2.48 -1.80
N CYS A 6 4.08 1.92 -1.29
CA CYS A 6 4.18 1.47 0.11
C CYS A 6 4.13 2.63 1.13
N CYS A 7 4.46 3.85 0.70
CA CYS A 7 4.46 5.04 1.55
C CYS A 7 3.13 5.79 1.54
N VAL A 8 2.27 5.58 0.52
CA VAL A 8 0.98 6.28 0.40
C VAL A 8 -0.25 5.36 0.38
N GLY A 9 -0.05 4.05 0.23
CA GLY A 9 -1.12 3.06 0.34
C GLY A 9 -2.20 3.12 -0.74
N CYS A 10 -2.06 3.90 -1.81
CA CYS A 10 -3.07 4.03 -2.85
C CYS A 10 -3.26 2.72 -3.65
N ARG A 11 -4.42 2.58 -4.32
CA ARG A 11 -4.65 1.45 -5.23
C ARG A 11 -3.83 1.68 -6.51
N VAL A 12 -3.44 0.59 -7.17
CA VAL A 12 -2.70 0.70 -8.43
C VAL A 12 -3.44 1.49 -9.50
N SER A 13 -4.77 1.38 -9.56
CA SER A 13 -5.60 2.16 -10.49
C SER A 13 -5.56 3.66 -10.22
N ASP A 14 -5.40 4.05 -8.95
CA ASP A 14 -5.26 5.45 -8.56
C ASP A 14 -3.83 5.90 -8.86
N LEU A 15 -2.82 5.12 -8.46
CA LEU A 15 -1.39 5.38 -8.69
C LEU A 15 -1.05 5.73 -10.14
N MET A 16 -1.62 5.00 -11.11
CA MET A 16 -1.33 5.20 -12.53
C MET A 16 -1.92 6.49 -13.11
N LEU A 17 -2.81 7.17 -12.38
CA LEU A 17 -3.47 8.41 -12.80
C LEU A 17 -3.04 9.62 -11.98
N LEU A 18 -2.16 9.44 -10.98
CA LEU A 18 -1.68 10.54 -10.16
C LEU A 18 -0.79 11.46 -11.00
N THR A 19 -1.04 12.75 -10.88
CA THR A 19 -0.27 13.82 -11.51
C THR A 19 0.53 14.60 -10.48
N THR A 20 1.47 15.41 -10.94
CA THR A 20 2.22 16.35 -10.09
C THR A 20 1.27 17.31 -9.36
N GLY A 21 0.16 17.71 -9.99
CA GLY A 21 -0.91 18.51 -9.37
C GLY A 21 -1.66 17.82 -8.22
N ASN A 22 -1.53 16.50 -8.05
CA ASN A 22 -2.05 15.82 -6.86
C ASN A 22 -1.18 16.03 -5.63
N VAL A 23 0.03 16.58 -5.75
CA VAL A 23 0.92 16.85 -4.62
C VAL A 23 0.81 18.33 -4.26
N VAL A 24 0.26 18.60 -3.07
CA VAL A 24 0.00 19.97 -2.58
C VAL A 24 0.50 20.05 -1.15
N ASP A 25 1.34 21.04 -0.84
CA ASP A 25 1.88 21.31 0.50
C ASP A 25 2.52 20.08 1.19
N GLY A 26 3.18 19.22 0.40
CA GLY A 26 3.82 18.00 0.90
C GLY A 26 2.85 16.85 1.20
N GLU A 27 1.60 16.94 0.76
CA GLU A 27 0.59 15.89 0.84
C GLU A 27 0.17 15.40 -0.54
N LEU A 28 -0.14 14.11 -0.64
CA LEU A 28 -0.81 13.55 -1.81
C LEU A 28 -2.33 13.63 -1.64
N ASN A 29 -3.00 14.31 -2.55
CA ASN A 29 -4.44 14.57 -2.56
C ASN A 29 -5.08 13.98 -3.82
N TYR A 30 -6.01 13.04 -3.66
CA TYR A 30 -6.71 12.45 -4.80
C TYR A 30 -8.10 11.91 -4.45
N VAL A 31 -9.00 11.88 -5.42
CA VAL A 31 -10.32 11.24 -5.26
C VAL A 31 -10.22 9.76 -5.60
N ALA A 32 -10.56 8.89 -4.65
CA ALA A 32 -10.47 7.45 -4.86
C ALA A 32 -11.46 6.98 -5.94
N ARG A 33 -10.96 6.30 -6.98
CA ARG A 33 -11.80 5.91 -8.13
C ARG A 33 -12.95 4.98 -7.74
N LYS A 34 -12.71 4.05 -6.81
CA LYS A 34 -13.70 3.04 -6.39
C LYS A 34 -14.97 3.67 -5.79
N THR A 35 -14.87 4.87 -5.23
CA THR A 35 -16.01 5.55 -4.57
C THR A 35 -16.50 6.77 -5.35
N ARG A 36 -15.95 7.02 -6.55
CA ARG A 36 -16.21 8.22 -7.35
C ARG A 36 -17.68 8.37 -7.79
N GLU A 37 -18.35 7.27 -8.11
CA GLU A 37 -19.74 7.26 -8.59
C GLU A 37 -20.79 7.26 -7.48
N GLY A 38 -20.37 7.07 -6.22
CA GLY A 38 -21.25 7.12 -5.05
C GLY A 38 -20.96 8.34 -4.21
N ARG A 39 -20.22 8.15 -3.13
CA ARG A 39 -19.74 9.24 -2.27
C ARG A 39 -18.24 9.44 -2.53
N PRO A 40 -17.85 10.41 -3.39
CA PRO A 40 -16.44 10.67 -3.65
C PRO A 40 -15.76 11.04 -2.33
N VAL A 41 -14.64 10.36 -2.06
CA VAL A 41 -13.81 10.61 -0.88
C VAL A 41 -12.46 11.08 -1.39
N THR A 42 -12.10 12.30 -0.99
CA THR A 42 -10.74 12.80 -1.16
C THR A 42 -9.87 12.14 -0.11
N ILE A 43 -8.88 11.37 -0.57
CA ILE A 43 -7.84 10.81 0.28
C ILE A 43 -6.71 11.83 0.32
N LYS A 44 -6.29 12.18 1.53
CA LYS A 44 -5.13 13.02 1.81
C LYS A 44 -4.10 12.18 2.54
N VAL A 45 -2.87 12.11 2.00
CA VAL A 45 -1.78 11.35 2.60
C VAL A 45 -0.54 12.23 2.73
N PRO A 46 -0.12 12.58 3.95
CA PRO A 46 1.14 13.28 4.16
C PRO A 46 2.33 12.48 3.62
N LEU A 47 3.16 13.12 2.81
CA LEU A 47 4.33 12.47 2.22
C LEU A 47 5.47 12.40 3.24
N ASN A 48 5.88 11.19 3.59
CA ASN A 48 7.07 10.97 4.40
C ASN A 48 8.35 11.31 3.60
N ARG A 49 9.49 11.38 4.29
CA ARG A 49 10.80 11.69 3.69
C ARG A 49 11.13 10.78 2.50
N THR A 50 10.86 9.48 2.62
CA THR A 50 11.12 8.50 1.54
C THR A 50 10.28 8.77 0.30
N ALA A 51 9.00 9.11 0.47
CA ALA A 51 8.11 9.43 -0.63
C ALA A 51 8.57 10.71 -1.34
N LYS A 52 8.97 11.75 -0.59
CA LYS A 52 9.49 13.01 -1.14
C LYS A 52 10.77 12.79 -1.97
N ILE A 53 11.75 12.06 -1.44
CA ILE A 53 12.99 11.70 -2.16
C ILE A 53 12.67 10.94 -3.45
N ILE A 54 11.67 10.06 -3.43
CA ILE A 54 11.27 9.35 -4.64
C ILE A 54 10.69 10.32 -5.66
N LEU A 55 9.77 11.21 -5.27
CA LEU A 55 9.19 12.18 -6.20
C LEU A 55 10.24 13.10 -6.81
N GLU A 56 11.21 13.58 -6.01
CA GLU A 56 12.32 14.40 -6.49
C GLU A 56 13.14 13.71 -7.60
N ARG A 57 13.36 12.39 -7.51
CA ARG A 57 14.05 11.62 -8.55
C ARG A 57 13.28 11.52 -9.88
N TYR A 58 11.97 11.75 -9.84
CA TYR A 58 11.10 11.73 -11.02
C TYR A 58 10.55 13.14 -11.34
N ALA A 59 11.15 14.19 -10.78
CA ALA A 59 10.82 15.57 -11.12
C ALA A 59 11.25 15.83 -12.58
N ASP A 60 10.29 15.69 -13.49
CA ASP A 60 10.44 15.87 -14.92
C ASP A 60 9.41 16.92 -15.33
N HIS A 61 9.87 18.04 -15.89
CA HIS A 61 9.01 19.19 -16.20
C HIS A 61 8.13 18.97 -17.43
N ASP A 62 8.46 17.98 -18.27
CA ASP A 62 7.71 17.68 -19.49
C ASP A 62 6.59 16.64 -19.27
N ARG A 63 6.40 16.17 -18.02
CA ARG A 63 5.42 15.15 -17.67
C ARG A 63 4.46 15.62 -16.59
N ASP A 64 3.16 15.43 -16.87
CA ASP A 64 2.10 15.67 -15.89
C ASP A 64 1.96 14.52 -14.87
N THR A 65 2.14 13.26 -15.28
CA THR A 65 2.02 12.10 -14.36
C THR A 65 3.19 11.99 -13.37
N LEU A 66 2.92 11.57 -12.14
CA LEU A 66 3.95 11.42 -11.08
C LEU A 66 5.09 10.44 -11.43
N PHE A 67 4.81 9.46 -12.29
CA PHE A 67 5.76 8.43 -12.68
C PHE A 67 5.69 8.16 -14.18
N PRO A 68 6.74 7.56 -14.77
CA PRO A 68 6.69 7.10 -16.15
C PRO A 68 5.52 6.15 -16.37
N ALA A 69 4.91 6.22 -17.55
CA ALA A 69 3.78 5.37 -17.90
C ALA A 69 4.14 3.89 -17.71
N VAL A 70 3.31 3.18 -16.95
CA VAL A 70 3.43 1.72 -16.81
C VAL A 70 2.43 1.08 -17.76
N TYR A 71 2.92 0.28 -18.70
CA TYR A 71 2.13 -0.31 -19.78
C TYR A 71 0.88 -1.08 -19.32
N SER A 72 0.92 -1.73 -18.15
CA SER A 72 -0.27 -2.40 -17.59
C SER A 72 -0.11 -2.77 -16.11
N ARG A 73 -1.23 -3.06 -15.44
CA ARG A 73 -1.24 -3.64 -14.08
C ARG A 73 -0.46 -4.97 -14.02
N MET A 74 -0.58 -5.80 -15.04
CA MET A 74 0.14 -7.08 -15.10
C MET A 74 1.65 -6.86 -15.23
N GLY A 75 2.06 -5.93 -16.11
CA GLY A 75 3.45 -5.51 -16.24
C GLY A 75 4.01 -4.96 -14.93
N TYR A 76 3.26 -4.09 -14.25
CA TYR A 76 3.64 -3.56 -12.95
C TYR A 76 3.87 -4.68 -11.91
N ASN A 77 2.93 -5.63 -11.82
CA ASN A 77 3.07 -6.77 -10.91
C ASN A 77 4.28 -7.63 -11.25
N ARG A 78 4.55 -7.89 -12.54
CA ARG A 78 5.74 -8.63 -12.98
C ARG A 78 7.03 -7.96 -12.51
N VAL A 79 7.15 -6.64 -12.72
CA VAL A 79 8.29 -5.86 -12.25
C VAL A 79 8.42 -5.92 -10.73
N ILE A 80 7.31 -5.88 -9.98
CA ILE A 80 7.36 -6.05 -8.51
C ILE A 80 7.96 -7.42 -8.13
N LYS A 81 7.58 -8.51 -8.80
CA LYS A 81 8.16 -9.83 -8.52
C LYS A 81 9.66 -9.84 -8.77
N ASP A 82 10.10 -9.24 -9.88
CA ASP A 82 11.50 -9.18 -10.25
C ASP A 82 12.33 -8.36 -9.27
N ILE A 83 11.89 -7.16 -8.88
CA ILE A 83 12.64 -6.32 -7.92
C ILE A 83 12.73 -6.99 -6.54
N LEU A 84 11.69 -7.67 -6.08
CA LEU A 84 11.72 -8.36 -4.78
C LEU A 84 12.64 -9.58 -4.82
N ARG A 85 12.65 -10.32 -5.93
CA ARG A 85 13.59 -11.43 -6.17
C ARG A 85 15.03 -10.92 -6.16
N LEU A 86 15.31 -9.85 -6.91
CA LEU A 86 16.65 -9.23 -6.98
C LEU A 86 17.10 -8.66 -5.62
N ALA A 87 16.16 -8.15 -4.82
CA ALA A 87 16.42 -7.70 -3.45
C ALA A 87 16.57 -8.84 -2.43
N GLY A 88 16.57 -10.11 -2.86
CA GLY A 88 16.77 -11.26 -1.97
C GLY A 88 15.56 -11.61 -1.10
N ILE A 89 14.38 -11.06 -1.38
CA ILE A 89 13.16 -11.28 -0.58
C ILE A 89 12.55 -12.64 -0.94
N THR A 90 13.16 -13.70 -0.41
CA THR A 90 12.90 -15.10 -0.80
C THR A 90 12.20 -15.91 0.29
N ARG A 91 11.70 -15.30 1.37
CA ARG A 91 10.98 -16.07 2.41
C ARG A 91 9.80 -16.84 1.81
N LYS A 92 9.57 -18.07 2.29
CA LYS A 92 8.43 -18.90 1.88
C LYS A 92 7.17 -18.41 2.59
N VAL A 93 6.04 -18.45 1.89
CA VAL A 93 4.71 -18.14 2.38
C VAL A 93 3.71 -19.17 1.88
N VAL A 94 2.73 -19.49 2.71
CA VAL A 94 1.57 -20.29 2.31
C VAL A 94 0.52 -19.35 1.75
N VAL A 95 0.05 -19.63 0.54
CA VAL A 95 -1.04 -18.90 -0.12
C VAL A 95 -2.08 -19.90 -0.60
N ILE A 96 -3.32 -19.43 -0.79
CA ILE A 96 -4.34 -20.22 -1.46
C ILE A 96 -4.14 -20.07 -2.97
N ASP A 97 -3.98 -21.19 -3.67
CA ASP A 97 -3.98 -21.20 -5.12
C ASP A 97 -5.39 -20.80 -5.62
N PRO A 98 -5.52 -19.76 -6.47
CA PRO A 98 -6.83 -19.29 -6.90
C PRO A 98 -7.56 -20.28 -7.81
N LEU A 99 -6.86 -21.19 -8.49
CA LEU A 99 -7.43 -22.20 -9.38
C LEU A 99 -7.86 -23.45 -8.58
N THR A 100 -6.96 -24.01 -7.78
CA THR A 100 -7.25 -25.26 -7.04
C THR A 100 -7.92 -25.03 -5.69
N ARG A 101 -7.87 -23.80 -5.14
CA ARG A 101 -8.28 -23.45 -3.78
C ARG A 101 -7.49 -24.15 -2.67
N GLU A 102 -6.41 -24.84 -3.00
CA GLU A 102 -5.55 -25.52 -2.04
C GLU A 102 -4.44 -24.61 -1.51
N ALA A 103 -3.95 -24.92 -0.31
CA ALA A 103 -2.81 -24.24 0.28
C ALA A 103 -1.52 -24.67 -0.43
N VAL A 104 -0.80 -23.72 -1.01
CA VAL A 104 0.48 -23.94 -1.68
C VAL A 104 1.58 -23.08 -1.08
N CYS A 105 2.78 -23.66 -0.95
CA CYS A 105 3.97 -22.92 -0.54
C CYS A 105 4.63 -22.25 -1.75
N ARG A 106 4.88 -20.93 -1.65
CA ARG A 106 5.54 -20.12 -2.67
C ARG A 106 6.56 -19.17 -2.02
N ARG A 107 7.54 -18.69 -2.77
CA ARG A 107 8.40 -17.58 -2.36
C ARG A 107 7.58 -16.29 -2.37
N LEU A 108 7.83 -15.38 -1.43
CA LEU A 108 7.05 -14.14 -1.31
C LEU A 108 7.02 -13.33 -2.62
N TYR A 109 8.15 -13.24 -3.32
CA TYR A 109 8.23 -12.52 -4.59
C TYR A 109 7.33 -13.13 -5.67
N GLU A 110 7.06 -14.44 -5.66
CA GLU A 110 6.22 -15.12 -6.68
C GLU A 110 4.76 -14.70 -6.61
N VAL A 111 4.31 -14.31 -5.41
CA VAL A 111 2.92 -13.91 -5.12
C VAL A 111 2.79 -12.41 -4.93
N ALA A 112 3.86 -11.65 -5.19
CA ALA A 112 3.86 -10.21 -5.03
C ALA A 112 3.00 -9.51 -6.08
N SER A 113 2.38 -8.42 -5.64
CA SER A 113 1.53 -7.56 -6.46
C SER A 113 1.48 -6.16 -5.87
N SER A 114 0.93 -5.21 -6.62
CA SER A 114 0.67 -3.85 -6.16
C SER A 114 -0.18 -3.78 -4.89
N HIS A 115 -0.99 -4.81 -4.60
CA HIS A 115 -1.77 -4.89 -3.37
C HIS A 115 -0.86 -5.08 -2.14
N MET A 116 0.31 -5.71 -2.31
CA MET A 116 1.30 -5.85 -1.25
C MET A 116 1.76 -4.48 -0.74
N ALA A 117 1.98 -3.50 -1.63
CA ALA A 117 2.36 -2.15 -1.22
C ALA A 117 1.31 -1.49 -0.31
N ARG A 118 0.04 -1.59 -0.70
CA ARG A 118 -1.08 -1.08 0.11
C ARG A 118 -1.18 -1.80 1.46
N ARG A 119 -0.95 -3.11 1.49
CA ARG A 119 -0.91 -3.88 2.76
C ARG A 119 0.27 -3.50 3.64
N THR A 120 1.43 -3.24 3.05
CA THR A 120 2.62 -2.76 3.77
C THR A 120 2.35 -1.40 4.41
N PHE A 121 1.78 -0.45 3.67
CA PHE A 121 1.39 0.86 4.20
C PHE A 121 0.46 0.72 5.41
N ILE A 122 -0.64 -0.02 5.24
CA ILE A 122 -1.65 -0.24 6.29
C ILE A 122 -1.04 -0.93 7.51
N GLY A 123 -0.28 -2.01 7.30
CA GLY A 123 0.33 -2.77 8.40
C GLY A 123 1.34 -1.94 9.19
N ASN A 124 2.16 -1.12 8.52
CA ASN A 124 3.15 -0.28 9.18
C ASN A 124 2.51 0.82 10.04
N ILE A 125 1.47 1.49 9.54
CA ILE A 125 0.76 2.53 10.31
C ILE A 125 -0.03 1.89 11.45
N PHE A 126 -0.75 0.79 11.18
CA PHE A 126 -1.53 0.10 12.19
C PHE A 126 -0.65 -0.42 13.34
N LYS A 127 0.52 -0.99 13.04
CA LYS A 127 1.48 -1.43 14.07
C LYS A 127 1.92 -0.27 14.98
N LYS A 128 2.08 0.94 14.44
CA LYS A 128 2.57 2.10 15.18
C LYS A 128 1.50 2.79 16.00
N PHE A 129 0.32 3.03 15.43
CA PHE A 129 -0.71 3.87 16.04
C PHE A 129 -1.88 3.07 16.62
N LYS A 130 -2.07 1.81 16.20
CA LYS A 130 -3.12 0.90 16.69
C LYS A 130 -4.56 1.47 16.58
N ASP A 131 -4.74 2.56 15.84
CA ASP A 131 -6.02 3.24 15.59
C ASP A 131 -6.54 2.90 14.19
N GLN A 132 -7.67 2.21 14.13
CA GLN A 132 -8.29 1.83 12.87
C GLN A 132 -8.92 3.00 12.11
N ASN A 133 -9.48 3.99 12.78
CA ASN A 133 -10.15 5.12 12.14
C ASN A 133 -9.13 5.95 11.37
N LEU A 134 -8.00 6.26 12.00
CA LEU A 134 -6.89 6.97 11.36
C LEU A 134 -6.36 6.21 10.13
N VAL A 135 -6.14 4.89 10.26
CA VAL A 135 -5.65 4.08 9.14
C VAL A 135 -6.70 3.97 8.03
N SER A 136 -7.99 3.93 8.37
CA SER A 136 -9.10 3.89 7.40
C SER A 136 -9.17 5.17 6.57
N GLU A 137 -8.99 6.32 7.20
CA GLU A 137 -8.92 7.63 6.55
C GLU A 137 -7.76 7.70 5.55
N LEU A 138 -6.54 7.39 5.99
CA LEU A 138 -5.34 7.45 5.15
C LEU A 138 -5.36 6.44 3.98
N SER A 139 -6.05 5.31 4.16
CA SER A 139 -6.12 4.29 3.12
C SER A 139 -7.39 4.38 2.27
N GLY A 140 -8.41 5.14 2.66
CA GLY A 140 -9.71 5.19 2.00
C GLY A 140 -10.48 3.87 2.09
N HIS A 141 -10.48 3.27 3.28
CA HIS A 141 -11.41 2.18 3.64
C HIS A 141 -12.58 2.73 4.43
N ALA A 142 -13.72 2.04 4.37
CA ALA A 142 -14.85 2.37 5.23
C ALA A 142 -14.46 2.17 6.71
N PRO A 143 -14.92 3.05 7.62
CA PRO A 143 -14.81 2.83 9.06
C PRO A 143 -15.30 1.43 9.42
N GLY A 144 -14.59 0.74 10.32
CA GLY A 144 -14.97 -0.62 10.72
C GLY A 144 -14.73 -1.73 9.69
N SER A 145 -14.08 -1.46 8.54
CA SER A 145 -13.91 -2.46 7.47
C SER A 145 -13.26 -3.78 7.94
N HIS A 146 -13.86 -4.92 7.55
CA HIS A 146 -13.28 -6.26 7.75
C HIS A 146 -11.89 -6.44 7.12
N ALA A 147 -11.48 -5.56 6.18
CA ALA A 147 -10.13 -5.56 5.62
C ALA A 147 -9.04 -5.40 6.70
N PHE A 148 -9.38 -4.85 7.87
CA PHE A 148 -8.47 -4.63 8.98
C PHE A 148 -8.36 -5.80 9.97
N ALA A 149 -9.27 -6.78 9.94
CA ALA A 149 -9.28 -7.91 10.88
C ALA A 149 -7.91 -8.61 10.95
N ARG A 150 -7.30 -8.78 9.77
CA ARG A 150 -5.99 -9.42 9.60
C ARG A 150 -4.80 -8.65 10.19
N TYR A 151 -4.94 -7.38 10.58
CA TYR A 151 -3.87 -6.62 11.25
C TYR A 151 -4.04 -6.59 12.76
N ARG A 152 -5.27 -6.82 13.27
CA ARG A 152 -5.54 -6.99 14.71
C ARG A 152 -5.03 -8.32 15.23
N GLU A 153 -5.14 -9.38 14.42
CA GLU A 153 -4.73 -10.74 14.78
C GLU A 153 -3.21 -10.92 14.86
N ILE A 154 -2.45 -10.10 14.12
CA ILE A 154 -1.00 -10.27 13.94
C ILE A 154 -0.22 -10.00 15.23
N ASP A 155 -0.80 -9.27 16.19
CA ASP A 155 0.02 -8.69 17.25
C ASP A 155 -0.13 -9.43 18.58
N THR A 156 0.41 -10.66 18.62
CA THR A 156 0.63 -11.39 19.89
C THR A 156 1.56 -10.62 20.83
N GLU A 157 2.49 -9.84 20.27
CA GLU A 157 3.40 -8.96 21.01
C GLU A 157 2.63 -7.79 21.65
N LEU A 158 1.73 -7.14 20.93
CA LEU A 158 0.78 -6.15 21.47
C LEU A 158 -0.10 -6.71 22.57
N LYS A 159 -0.64 -7.92 22.39
CA LYS A 159 -1.44 -8.55 23.46
C LYS A 159 -0.61 -8.72 24.73
N ARG A 160 0.67 -9.07 24.60
CA ARG A 160 1.61 -9.14 25.73
C ARG A 160 1.91 -7.76 26.31
N GLU A 161 2.21 -6.76 25.47
CA GLU A 161 2.43 -5.36 25.91
C GLU A 161 1.23 -4.79 26.68
N MET A 162 0.01 -5.01 26.20
CA MET A 162 -1.21 -4.50 26.83
C MET A 162 -1.48 -5.12 28.19
N VAL A 163 -1.20 -6.43 28.34
CA VAL A 163 -1.33 -7.13 29.63
C VAL A 163 -0.22 -6.71 30.59
N ALA A 164 1.00 -6.44 30.10
CA ALA A 164 2.10 -5.95 30.93
C ALA A 164 1.91 -4.49 31.41
N ALA A 165 1.06 -3.70 30.75
CA ALA A 165 0.82 -2.29 31.07
C ALA A 165 -0.25 -2.05 32.15
N ILE A 166 -0.89 -3.13 32.63
CA ILE A 166 -1.92 -3.08 33.69
C ILE A 166 -1.41 -3.68 35.03
N ASP A 167 -0.15 -4.11 35.07
CA ASP A 167 0.63 -4.41 36.29
C ASP A 167 1.58 -3.22 36.58
#